data_AF-A0A3C0Q8C6-F1
#
_entry.id   AF-A0A3C0Q8C6-F1
#
_cell.length_a   1.000
_cell.length_b   1.000
_cell.length_c   1.000
_cell.angle_alpha   90.00
_cell.angle_beta   90.00
_cell.angle_gamma   90.00
#
_symmetry.space_group_name_H-M   'P 1'
#
loop_
_entity.id
_entity.type
_entity.pdbx_description
1 polymer ?
#
loop_
_entity_poly.entity_id
_entity_poly.type
_entity_poly.pdbx_seq_one_letter_code
_entity_poly.pdbx_strand_id
1 'polypeptide(L)' 'MEPQGIQVDIYRGEDEPGWILEVIDEENASTVRDAPFDTDREALDEAIKVIEQDDIKTFLEGESETMQ' A
#
# COMPACT_ATOMS: atom_id res chain seq x y z
N MET A 1 -21.50 -3.42 7.21
CA MET A 1 -20.08 -3.18 6.90
C MET A 1 -19.38 -4.46 7.32
N GLU A 2 -19.04 -5.31 6.37
CA GLU A 2 -18.12 -6.42 6.65
C GLU A 2 -16.75 -5.80 6.95
N PRO A 3 -15.94 -6.40 7.84
CA PRO A 3 -14.61 -5.89 8.10
C PRO A 3 -13.79 -6.02 6.81
N GLN A 4 -13.39 -4.88 6.24
CA GLN A 4 -12.51 -4.87 5.08
C GLN A 4 -11.09 -5.21 5.56
N GLY A 5 -10.59 -6.38 5.17
CA GLY A 5 -9.23 -6.80 5.46
C GLY A 5 -8.23 -6.20 4.47
N ILE A 6 -7.09 -5.73 4.96
CA ILE A 6 -5.97 -5.33 4.11
C ILE A 6 -4.77 -6.17 4.50
N GLN A 7 -4.04 -6.65 3.51
CA GLN A 7 -2.76 -7.31 3.70
C GLN A 7 -1.63 -6.32 3.41
N VAL A 8 -0.60 -6.35 4.25
CA VAL A 8 0.59 -5.51 4.10
C VAL A 8 1.80 -6.42 4.04
N ASP A 9 2.54 -6.35 2.94
CA ASP A 9 3.78 -7.08 2.72
C ASP A 9 4.96 -6.09 2.76
N ILE A 10 5.94 -6.39 3.62
CA ILE A 10 7.16 -5.61 3.78
C ILE A 10 8.34 -6.52 3.48
N TYR A 11 9.01 -6.26 2.37
CA TYR A 11 10.11 -7.10 1.87
C TYR A 11 11.27 -6.24 1.36
N ARG A 12 12.40 -6.89 1.02
CA ARG A 12 13.55 -6.22 0.41
C ARG A 12 13.86 -6.90 -0.91
N GLY A 13 14.08 -6.10 -1.96
CA GLY A 13 14.58 -6.61 -3.24
C GLY A 13 16.03 -7.09 -3.12
N GLU A 14 16.43 -8.03 -3.97
CA GLU A 14 17.82 -8.52 -4.00
C GLU A 14 18.81 -7.41 -4.41
N ASP A 15 18.38 -6.46 -5.24
CA ASP A 15 19.20 -5.38 -5.79
C ASP A 15 18.84 -3.98 -5.24
N GLU A 16 17.80 -3.86 -4.41
CA GLU A 16 17.36 -2.56 -3.88
C GLU A 16 17.83 -2.32 -2.43
N PRO A 17 18.55 -1.22 -2.16
CA PRO A 17 18.90 -0.84 -0.81
C PRO A 17 17.68 -0.21 -0.13
N GLY A 18 16.81 -1.06 0.44
CA GLY A 18 15.73 -0.61 1.31
C GLY A 18 14.58 -1.61 1.43
N TRP A 19 13.56 -1.21 2.17
CA TRP A 19 12.34 -1.94 2.40
C TRP A 19 11.25 -1.46 1.47
N ILE A 20 10.66 -2.38 0.73
CA ILE A 20 9.53 -2.15 -0.15
C ILE A 20 8.28 -2.43 0.66
N LEU A 21 7.32 -1.51 0.55
CA LEU A 21 5.98 -1.65 1.12
C LEU A 21 5.01 -1.94 -0.01
N GLU A 22 4.30 -3.06 0.10
CA GLU A 22 3.19 -3.44 -0.76
C GLU A 22 1.92 -3.59 0.08
N VAL A 23 0.86 -2.92 -0.36
CA VAL A 23 -0.45 -2.95 0.29
C VAL A 23 -1.43 -3.62 -0.66
N ILE A 24 -2.13 -4.65 -0.18
CA ILE A 24 -3.07 -5.46 -0.96
C ILE A 24 -4.43 -5.42 -0.29
N ASP A 25 -5.46 -5.03 -1.02
CA ASP A 25 -6.82 -4.97 -0.51
C ASP A 25 -7.63 -6.26 -0.84
N GLU A 26 -8.90 -6.31 -0.42
CA GLU A 26 -9.79 -7.46 -0.63
C GLU A 26 -10.07 -7.75 -2.11
N GLU A 27 -10.04 -6.73 -2.96
CA GLU A 27 -10.18 -6.85 -4.42
C GLU A 27 -8.89 -7.34 -5.09
N ASN A 28 -7.86 -7.66 -4.31
CA ASN A 28 -6.51 -8.04 -4.78
C ASN A 28 -5.83 -6.92 -5.58
N ALA A 29 -6.17 -5.64 -5.36
CA ALA A 29 -5.39 -4.55 -5.90
C ALA A 29 -4.13 -4.36 -5.06
N SER A 30 -2.96 -4.49 -5.69
CA SER A 30 -1.68 -4.27 -5.05
C SER A 30 -1.20 -2.85 -5.33
N THR A 31 -0.89 -2.10 -4.27
CA THR A 31 -0.21 -0.81 -4.38
C THR A 31 1.16 -0.90 -3.74
N VAL A 32 2.20 -0.81 -4.57
CA VAL A 32 3.59 -0.75 -4.13
C VAL A 32 3.99 0.71 -3.95
N ARG A 33 4.67 1.03 -2.85
CA ARG A 33 5.24 2.37 -2.66
C ARG A 33 6.47 2.57 -3.55
N ASP A 34 6.47 3.68 -4.29
CA ASP A 34 7.55 4.09 -5.20
C ASP A 34 8.91 4.30 -4.52
N ALA A 35 8.93 4.67 -3.23
CA ALA A 35 10.14 4.95 -2.48
C ALA A 35 10.42 3.83 -1.46
N PRO A 36 11.61 3.20 -1.48
CA PRO A 36 11.98 2.23 -0.46
C PRO A 36 12.31 2.93 0.86
N PHE A 37 11.98 2.27 1.97
CA PHE A 37 12.21 2.75 3.34
C PHE A 37 13.54 2.23 3.90
N ASP A 38 14.15 2.98 4.82
CA ASP A 38 15.36 2.57 5.53
C ASP A 38 15.11 1.42 6.53
N THR A 39 13.93 1.41 7.16
CA THR A 39 13.55 0.40 8.17
C THR A 39 12.16 -0.20 7.93
N ASP A 40 11.95 -1.45 8.35
CA ASP A 40 10.64 -2.11 8.30
C ASP A 40 9.59 -1.36 9.12
N ARG A 41 10.03 -0.71 10.20
CA ARG A 41 9.14 0.06 11.06
C ARG A 41 8.65 1.34 10.39
N GLU A 42 9.50 2.01 9.61
CA GLU A 42 9.06 3.16 8.80
C GLU A 42 8.07 2.74 7.73
N ALA A 43 8.34 1.61 7.05
CA ALA A 43 7.40 1.04 6.09
C ALA A 43 6.03 0.72 6.73
N LEU A 44 6.03 0.11 7.91
CA LEU A 44 4.79 -0.21 8.64
C LEU A 44 4.04 1.04 9.13
N ASP A 45 4.76 2.04 9.65
CA ASP A 45 4.16 3.30 10.12
C ASP A 45 3.50 4.05 8.96
N GLU A 46 4.13 4.07 7.78
CA GLU A 46 3.53 4.61 6.57
C GLU A 46 2.29 3.80 6.17
N ALA A 47 2.36 2.46 6.18
CA ALA A 47 1.20 1.62 5.87
C ALA A 47 0.00 1.95 6.77
N ILE A 48 0.22 2.05 8.08
CA ILE A 48 -0.83 2.38 9.06
C ILE A 48 -1.36 3.80 8.81
N LYS A 49 -0.49 4.80 8.63
CA LYS A 49 -0.90 6.17 8.34
C LYS A 49 -1.76 6.25 7.10
N VAL A 50 -1.38 5.51 6.06
CA VAL A 50 -2.11 5.49 4.79
C VAL A 50 -3.47 4.85 4.98
N ILE A 51 -3.56 3.74 5.71
CA ILE A 51 -4.83 3.08 6.04
C ILE A 51 -5.72 3.97 6.94
N GLU A 52 -5.12 4.76 7.84
CA GLU A 52 -5.85 5.64 8.77
C GLU A 52 -6.25 7.00 8.16
N GLN A 53 -5.45 7.56 7.25
CA GLN A 53 -5.69 8.87 6.62
C GLN A 53 -6.48 8.78 5.33
N ASP A 54 -6.18 7.79 4.50
CA ASP A 54 -6.93 7.49 3.28
C ASP A 54 -7.96 6.42 3.67
N ASP A 55 -9.22 6.83 3.78
CA ASP A 55 -10.34 5.88 3.74
C ASP A 55 -10.07 5.01 2.51
N ILE A 56 -9.78 3.71 2.71
CA ILE A 56 -9.24 2.73 1.74
C ILE A 56 -9.89 2.81 0.34
N LYS A 57 -11.10 3.38 0.28
CA LYS A 57 -11.81 3.84 -0.92
C LYS A 57 -10.97 4.66 -1.90
N THR A 58 -10.05 5.52 -1.45
CA THR A 58 -9.27 6.37 -2.36
C THR A 58 -8.18 5.57 -3.11
N PHE A 59 -7.72 4.44 -2.58
CA PHE A 59 -6.85 3.52 -3.32
C PHE A 59 -7.62 2.74 -4.42
N LEU A 60 -8.92 2.51 -4.23
CA LEU A 60 -9.77 1.80 -5.20
C LEU A 60 -10.26 2.70 -6.34
N GLU A 61 -10.39 4.01 -6.12
CA GLU A 61 -10.81 4.98 -7.15
C GLU A 61 -9.66 5.50 -8.03
N GLY A 62 -8.55 4.75 -8.09
CA GLY A 62 -7.30 5.16 -8.70
C GLY A 62 -7.06 4.80 -10.17
N GLU A 63 -7.98 4.17 -10.91
CA GLU A 63 -7.91 4.06 -12.38
C GLU A 63 -9.31 3.97 -13.02
N SER A 64 -10.03 5.09 -13.07
CA SER A 64 -11.18 5.28 -13.97
C SER A 64 -11.30 6.75 -14.39
N GLU A 65 -10.21 7.34 -14.87
CA GLU A 65 -10.34 8.55 -15.68
C GLU A 65 -11.00 8.19 -17.01
N THR A 66 -12.29 8.49 -17.04
CA THR A 66 -13.12 8.56 -18.24
C THR A 66 -12.45 9.50 -19.26
N MET A 67 -11.90 8.95 -20.34
CA MET A 67 -11.80 9.72 -21.59
C MET A 67 -13.11 9.53 -22.36
N GLN A 68 -13.95 10.57 -22.30
CA GLN A 68 -15.12 10.76 -23.17
C GLN A 68 -14.71 10.96 -24.63
#